data_AF-A0AAD5R4H5-F1
#
_entry.id   AF-A0AAD5R4H5-F1
#
_cell.length_a   1.000
_cell.length_b   1.000
_cell.length_c   1.000
_cell.angle_alpha   90.00
_cell.angle_beta   90.00
_cell.angle_gamma   90.00
#
_symmetry.space_group_name_H-M   'P 1'
#
loop_
_entity.id
_entity.type
_entity.pdbx_description
1 polymer ?
#
loop_
_entity_poly.entity_id
_entity_poly.type
_entity_poly.pdbx_seq_one_letter_code
_entity_poly.pdbx_strand_id
1 'polypeptide(L)'
;MYVQVLGDFKKRRQPDKSREDYLSILLIEFLDANEQQRPVTIRTNTLKTRRGDLAKSLINRGMNIDPAAPWTKVGLVVYDSQVPIG
;
A
#
# COMPACT_ATOMS: atom_id res chain seq x y z
N MET A 1 -0.30 3.08 -3.37
CA MET A 1 -0.24 3.21 -4.84
C MET A 1 -1.25 2.30 -5.54
N TYR A 2 -1.25 0.97 -5.33
CA TYR A 2 -2.22 0.04 -5.95
C TYR A 2 -3.72 0.33 -5.73
N VAL A 3 -4.12 0.76 -4.54
CA VAL A 3 -5.54 0.98 -4.19
C VAL A 3 -6.15 2.19 -4.95
N GLN A 4 -5.32 3.11 -5.43
CA GLN A 4 -5.80 4.34 -6.08
C GLN A 4 -6.21 4.12 -7.55
N VAL A 5 -5.71 3.08 -8.23
CA VAL A 5 -6.04 2.83 -9.64
C VAL A 5 -7.44 2.24 -9.77
N LEU A 6 -7.82 1.31 -8.90
CA LEU A 6 -9.13 0.65 -8.93
C LEU A 6 -10.20 1.33 -8.05
N GLY A 7 -9.78 2.10 -7.04
CA GLY A 7 -10.70 2.65 -6.04
C GLY A 7 -11.40 3.95 -6.45
N ASP A 8 -10.93 4.68 -7.47
CA ASP A 8 -11.34 6.07 -7.70
C ASP A 8 -11.60 6.43 -9.18
N PHE A 9 -12.17 5.50 -9.96
CA PHE A 9 -12.57 5.72 -11.36
C PHE A 9 -13.42 7.00 -11.55
N LYS A 10 -14.26 7.35 -10.57
CA LYS A 10 -15.15 8.52 -10.64
C LYS A 10 -14.38 9.85 -10.53
N LYS A 11 -13.26 9.89 -9.80
CA LYS A 11 -12.45 11.11 -9.62
C LYS A 11 -11.34 11.27 -10.65
N ARG A 12 -10.94 10.20 -11.34
CA ARG A 12 -9.94 10.24 -12.42
C ARG A 12 -10.52 10.55 -13.80
N ARG A 13 -11.84 10.81 -13.91
CA ARG A 13 -12.49 11.18 -15.17
C ARG A 13 -11.96 12.54 -15.66
N GLN A 14 -11.30 12.54 -16.83
CA GLN A 14 -10.86 13.74 -17.54
C GLN A 14 -11.92 14.09 -18.60
N PRO A 15 -12.75 15.13 -18.40
CA PRO A 15 -13.88 15.43 -19.27
C PRO A 15 -13.47 15.98 -20.64
N ASP A 16 -12.22 16.41 -20.77
CA ASP A 16 -11.59 16.99 -21.95
C ASP A 16 -11.02 15.94 -22.93
N LYS A 17 -11.00 14.65 -22.55
CA LYS A 17 -10.45 13.57 -23.37
C LYS A 17 -11.51 12.70 -24.01
N SER A 18 -11.20 12.18 -25.20
CA SER A 18 -12.04 11.19 -25.87
C SER A 18 -12.12 9.89 -25.06
N ARG A 19 -13.18 9.11 -25.26
CA ARG A 19 -13.37 7.83 -24.57
C ARG A 19 -12.22 6.84 -24.84
N GLU A 20 -11.69 6.84 -26.06
CA GLU A 20 -10.62 5.94 -26.48
C GLU A 20 -9.30 6.28 -25.78
N ASP A 21 -8.97 7.59 -25.71
CA ASP A 21 -7.79 8.08 -24.98
C ASP A 21 -7.91 7.82 -23.48
N TYR A 22 -9.12 7.87 -22.92
CA TYR A 22 -9.34 7.59 -21.50
C TYR A 22 -9.08 6.11 -21.17
N LEU A 23 -9.55 5.19 -22.02
CA LEU A 23 -9.37 3.75 -21.83
C LEU A 23 -7.89 3.35 -21.96
N SER A 24 -7.16 3.96 -22.88
CA SER A 24 -5.73 3.68 -23.06
C SER A 24 -4.91 4.14 -21.85
N ILE A 25 -5.14 5.35 -21.32
CA ILE A 25 -4.46 5.87 -20.12
C ILE A 25 -4.73 4.97 -18.91
N LEU A 26 -6.00 4.61 -18.70
CA LEU A 26 -6.38 3.75 -17.58
C LEU A 26 -5.72 2.37 -17.67
N LEU A 27 -5.66 1.79 -18.88
CA LEU A 27 -5.01 0.51 -19.11
C LEU A 27 -3.52 0.59 -18.80
N ILE A 28 -2.85 1.65 -19.26
CA ILE A 28 -1.42 1.88 -18.98
C ILE A 28 -1.20 2.02 -17.47
N GLU A 29 -1.97 2.85 -16.75
CA GLU A 29 -1.84 3.00 -15.30
C GLU A 29 -2.06 1.68 -14.55
N PHE A 30 -3.00 0.85 -15.02
CA PHE A 30 -3.24 -0.45 -14.42
C PHE A 30 -2.09 -1.42 -14.66
N LEU A 31 -1.55 -1.47 -15.88
CA LEU A 31 -0.42 -2.33 -16.20
C LEU A 31 0.84 -1.89 -15.45
N ASP A 32 1.15 -0.59 -15.45
CA ASP A 32 2.28 0.00 -14.72
C ASP A 32 2.18 -0.28 -13.21
N ALA A 33 0.97 -0.16 -12.64
CA ALA A 33 0.77 -0.54 -11.25
C ALA A 33 1.06 -2.02 -10.99
N ASN A 34 0.69 -2.94 -11.90
CA ASN A 34 0.96 -4.37 -11.74
C ASN A 34 2.44 -4.74 -11.85
N GLU A 35 3.23 -3.94 -12.57
CA GLU A 35 4.68 -4.14 -12.68
C GLU A 35 5.41 -3.70 -11.40
N GLN A 36 4.81 -2.83 -10.59
CA GLN A 36 5.38 -2.44 -9.30
C GLN A 36 5.32 -3.59 -8.29
N GLN A 37 6.44 -3.82 -7.60
CA GLN A 37 6.52 -4.82 -6.54
C GLN A 37 5.46 -4.57 -5.47
N ARG A 38 4.75 -5.63 -5.08
CA ARG A 38 3.73 -5.55 -4.03
C ARG A 38 4.40 -5.13 -2.70
N PRO A 39 3.83 -4.16 -1.99
CA PRO A 39 4.37 -3.75 -0.69
C PRO A 39 4.27 -4.90 0.30
N VAL A 40 5.30 -5.06 1.14
CA VAL A 40 5.30 -6.06 2.21
C VAL A 40 4.49 -5.51 3.38
N THR A 41 3.48 -6.25 3.84
CA THR A 41 2.62 -5.83 4.96
C THR A 41 2.60 -6.84 6.08
N ILE A 42 2.72 -6.38 7.32
CA ILE A 42 2.62 -7.19 8.54
C ILE A 42 1.28 -6.92 9.22
N ARG A 43 0.58 -8.00 9.58
CA ARG A 43 -0.58 -7.92 10.46
C ARG A 43 -0.13 -8.09 11.91
N THR A 44 -0.48 -7.14 12.75
CA THR A 44 -0.28 -7.29 14.20
C THR A 44 -1.21 -8.35 14.78
N ASN A 45 -0.67 -9.31 15.53
CA ASN A 45 -1.47 -10.22 16.33
C ASN A 45 -1.95 -9.52 17.61
N THR A 46 -3.21 -9.09 17.62
CA THR A 46 -3.82 -8.32 18.71
C THR A 46 -4.05 -9.12 19.99
N LEU A 47 -3.92 -10.45 19.96
CA LEU A 47 -3.94 -11.28 21.18
C LEU A 47 -2.61 -11.19 21.96
N LYS A 48 -1.51 -10.89 21.25
CA LYS A 48 -0.16 -10.86 21.85
C LYS A 48 0.34 -9.44 22.10
N THR A 49 0.04 -8.48 21.23
CA THR A 49 0.57 -7.11 21.31
C THR A 49 -0.31 -6.11 20.57
N ARG A 50 -0.17 -4.81 20.90
CA ARG A 50 -0.82 -3.72 20.17
C ARG A 50 0.07 -3.29 19.01
N ARG A 51 -0.55 -2.73 17.97
CA ARG A 51 0.16 -2.26 16.75
C ARG A 51 1.29 -1.26 17.07
N GLY A 52 1.05 -0.34 18.00
CA GLY A 52 2.05 0.67 18.37
C GLY A 52 3.28 0.06 19.05
N ASP A 53 3.07 -0.92 19.93
CA ASP A 53 4.17 -1.57 20.65
C ASP A 53 4.97 -2.49 19.72
N LEU A 54 4.28 -3.18 18.79
CA LEU A 54 4.95 -3.94 17.73
C LEU A 54 5.77 -3.01 16.82
N ALA A 55 5.21 -1.87 16.39
CA ALA A 55 5.92 -0.91 15.55
C ALA A 55 7.19 -0.39 16.23
N LYS A 56 7.08 0.02 17.51
CA LYS A 56 8.25 0.44 18.31
C LYS A 56 9.31 -0.65 18.39
N SER A 57 8.90 -1.90 18.67
CA SER A 57 9.83 -3.02 18.78
C SER A 57 10.56 -3.31 17.46
N LEU A 58 9.90 -3.11 16.31
CA LEU A 58 10.51 -3.34 15.01
C LEU A 58 11.38 -2.17 14.55
N ILE A 59 10.99 -0.92 14.85
CA ILE A 59 11.81 0.28 14.62
C ILE A 59 13.10 0.20 15.43
N ASN A 60 13.05 -0.24 16.70
CA ASN A 60 14.23 -0.46 17.52
C ASN A 60 15.17 -1.54 16.96
N ARG A 61 14.66 -2.43 16.09
CA ARG A 61 15.45 -3.44 15.37
C ARG A 61 15.97 -2.94 14.02
N GLY A 62 15.81 -1.65 13.72
CA GLY A 62 16.28 -1.05 12.47
C GLY A 62 15.34 -1.23 11.29
N MET A 63 14.07 -1.62 11.49
CA MET A 63 13.10 -1.68 10.39
C MET A 63 12.43 -0.33 10.13
N ASN A 64 12.19 -0.01 8.86
CA ASN A 64 11.41 1.15 8.45
C ASN A 64 9.95 0.75 8.18
N ILE A 65 9.05 1.16 9.08
CA ILE A 65 7.66 0.68 9.12
C ILE A 65 6.70 1.83 9.40
N ASP A 66 5.60 1.88 8.63
CA ASP A 66 4.51 2.81 8.84
C ASP A 66 3.14 2.13 9.00
N PRO A 67 2.14 2.82 9.59
CA PRO A 67 0.75 2.37 9.56
C PRO A 67 0.28 2.19 8.11
N ALA A 68 -0.27 1.02 7.79
CA ALA A 68 -0.56 0.67 6.40
C ALA A 68 -1.56 1.61 5.73
N ALA A 69 -2.76 1.74 6.30
CA ALA A 69 -3.81 2.58 5.75
C ALA A 69 -4.88 2.93 6.80
N PRO A 70 -5.66 4.02 6.61
CA PRO A 70 -6.67 4.45 7.58
C PRO A 70 -7.76 3.41 7.89
N TRP A 71 -8.04 2.49 6.95
CA TRP A 71 -9.05 1.45 7.13
C TRP A 71 -8.57 0.25 7.97
N THR A 72 -7.27 0.16 8.27
CA THR A 72 -6.73 -0.94 9.08
C THR A 72 -6.13 -0.44 10.38
N LYS A 73 -6.65 -0.96 11.49
CA LYS A 73 -6.13 -0.66 12.83
C LYS A 73 -4.92 -1.52 13.21
N VAL A 74 -4.64 -2.57 12.43
CA VAL A 74 -3.67 -3.64 12.76
C VAL A 74 -2.54 -3.80 11.74
N GLY A 75 -2.69 -3.22 10.56
CA GLY A 75 -1.73 -3.35 9.46
C GLY A 75 -0.55 -2.39 9.60
N LEU A 76 0.64 -2.91 9.28
CA LEU A 76 1.88 -2.19 9.15
C LEU A 76 2.45 -2.46 7.75
N VAL A 77 2.97 -1.44 7.07
CA VAL A 77 3.70 -1.57 5.80
C VAL A 77 5.19 -1.50 6.11
N VAL A 78 5.96 -2.43 5.56
CA VAL A 78 7.42 -2.48 5.68
C VAL A 78 8.01 -1.92 4.39
N TYR A 79 8.86 -0.90 4.51
CA TYR A 79 9.61 -0.36 3.37
C TYR A 79 10.97 -0.99 3.24
N ASP A 80 11.67 -1.10 4.37
CA ASP A 80 13.00 -1.69 4.44
C ASP A 80 13.18 -2.44 5.76
N SER A 81 14.02 -3.48 5.72
CA SER A 81 14.18 -4.43 6.79
C SER A 81 15.60 -4.94 6.86
N GLN A 82 16.31 -4.55 7.91
CA GLN A 82 17.65 -5.05 8.20
C GLN A 82 17.63 -6.47 8.81
N VAL A 83 16.48 -6.92 9.31
CA VAL A 83 16.29 -8.26 9.90
C VAL A 83 15.51 -9.13 8.92
N PRO A 84 15.80 -10.44 8.83
CA PRO A 84 15.00 -11.35 8.00
C PRO A 84 13.52 -11.31 8.37
N ILE A 85 12.66 -11.20 7.36
CA ILE A 85 11.21 -11.24 7.51
C ILE A 85 10.78 -12.70 7.31
N GLY A 86 10.50 -13.40 8.41
CA GLY A 86 10.09 -14.82 8.44
C GLY A 86 9.41 -15.20 9.74
#